data_AF-A0A5C6SHM3-F1
#
_entry.id   AF-A0A5C6SHM3-F1
#
_cell.length_a   1.000
_cell.length_b   1.000
_cell.length_c   1.000
_cell.angle_alpha   90.00
_cell.angle_beta   90.00
_cell.angle_gamma   90.00
#
_symmetry.space_group_name_H-M   'P 1'
#
loop_
_entity.id
_entity.type
_entity.pdbx_description
1 polymer ?
#
loop_
_entity_poly.entity_id
_entity_poly.type
_entity_poly.pdbx_seq_one_letter_code
_entity_poly.pdbx_strand_id
1 'polypeptide(L)'
;MVEQAFARAILQHPLFTVGRVNDESKKLCWVRLDRIDLNIHVEWKTVPESEDYDRVLQDTLELQVNTNYTHLETRPQWRSVILGSAESKFIDIVFVVKKLSTFAIAGSDKETVILKDR
;
A
#
# COMPACT_ATOMS: atom_id res chain seq x y z
N MET A 1 -3.57 -16.24 -4.32
CA MET A 1 -5.00 -15.90 -4.63
C MET A 1 -5.24 -14.41 -4.39
N VAL A 2 -4.70 -13.90 -3.28
CA VAL A 2 -4.66 -12.48 -2.91
C VAL A 2 -3.79 -11.64 -3.87
N GLU A 3 -2.64 -12.15 -4.31
CA GLU A 3 -1.72 -11.45 -5.22
C GLU A 3 -2.35 -11.19 -6.60
N GLN A 4 -3.14 -12.15 -7.10
CA GLN A 4 -3.89 -11.98 -8.34
C GLN A 4 -5.03 -10.96 -8.17
N ALA A 5 -5.67 -10.91 -7.00
CA ALA A 5 -6.67 -9.89 -6.69
C ALA A 5 -6.03 -8.50 -6.65
N PHE A 6 -4.87 -8.37 -6.01
CA PHE A 6 -4.05 -7.17 -6.02
C PHE A 6 -3.67 -6.74 -7.43
N ALA A 7 -3.08 -7.64 -8.23
CA ALA A 7 -2.70 -7.34 -9.60
C ALA A 7 -3.89 -6.83 -10.42
N ARG A 8 -5.07 -7.47 -10.29
CA ARG A 8 -6.30 -7.02 -10.95
C ARG A 8 -6.74 -5.63 -10.48
N ALA A 9 -6.79 -5.39 -9.17
CA ALA A 9 -7.19 -4.10 -8.62
C ALA A 9 -6.23 -2.98 -9.06
N ILE A 10 -4.92 -3.24 -9.04
CA ILE A 10 -3.88 -2.31 -9.51
C ILE A 10 -4.06 -2.00 -11.00
N LEU A 11 -4.27 -3.01 -11.84
CA LEU A 11 -4.46 -2.84 -13.28
C LEU A 11 -5.77 -2.12 -13.62
N GLN A 12 -6.81 -2.26 -12.79
CA GLN A 12 -8.09 -1.56 -12.97
C GLN A 12 -8.03 -0.07 -12.63
N HIS A 13 -7.03 0.36 -11.85
CA HIS A 13 -6.90 1.75 -11.41
C HIS A 13 -5.56 2.33 -11.89
N PRO A 14 -5.56 3.14 -12.98
CA PRO A 14 -4.33 3.72 -13.54
C PRO A 14 -3.47 4.48 -12.51
N LEU A 15 -4.08 5.05 -11.47
CA LEU A 15 -3.39 5.75 -10.37
C LEU A 15 -2.44 4.86 -9.55
N PHE A 16 -2.62 3.52 -9.57
CA PHE A 16 -1.69 2.59 -8.94
C PHE A 16 -0.55 2.18 -9.86
N THR A 17 -0.55 2.65 -11.11
CA THR A 17 0.45 2.36 -12.14
C THR A 17 1.28 3.58 -12.54
N VAL A 18 1.37 4.58 -11.66
CA VAL A 18 2.14 5.80 -11.92
C VAL A 18 3.24 6.04 -10.90
N GLY A 19 4.39 6.51 -11.38
CA GLY A 19 5.45 7.13 -10.62
C GLY A 19 5.32 8.65 -10.66
N ARG A 20 6.01 9.32 -9.75
CA ARG A 20 6.06 10.78 -9.64
C ARG A 20 7.42 11.28 -10.09
N VAL A 21 7.42 12.16 -11.09
CA VAL A 21 8.59 12.85 -11.61
C VAL A 21 8.57 14.29 -11.10
N ASN A 22 9.75 14.83 -10.80
CA ASN A 22 9.96 16.25 -10.50
C ASN A 22 9.39 16.70 -9.12
N ASP A 23 9.98 16.23 -8.02
CA ASP A 23 9.60 16.67 -6.66
C ASP A 23 9.96 18.14 -6.38
N GLU A 24 10.90 18.71 -7.15
CA GLU A 24 11.44 20.06 -6.93
C GLU A 24 10.74 21.16 -7.75
N SER A 25 9.90 20.78 -8.72
CA SER A 25 9.19 21.74 -9.57
C SER A 25 7.78 22.00 -9.04
N LYS A 26 7.26 23.23 -9.15
CA LYS A 26 5.87 23.59 -8.78
C LYS A 26 4.78 22.82 -9.56
N LYS A 27 5.16 21.98 -10.54
CA LYS A 27 4.25 21.11 -11.29
C LYS A 27 4.57 19.65 -10.97
N LEU A 28 3.57 18.96 -10.42
CA LEU A 28 3.60 17.50 -10.28
C LEU A 28 3.48 16.85 -11.66
N CYS A 29 4.48 16.06 -12.04
CA CYS A 29 4.45 15.26 -13.24
C CYS A 29 4.33 13.78 -12.86
N TRP A 30 3.53 13.04 -13.64
CA TRP A 30 3.32 11.60 -13.45
C TRP A 30 3.85 10.86 -14.65
N VAL A 31 4.53 9.74 -14.41
CA VAL A 31 4.99 8.83 -15.45
C VAL A 31 4.27 7.50 -15.27
N ARG A 32 3.82 6.91 -16.37
CA ARG A 32 3.27 5.55 -16.33
C ARG A 32 4.39 4.56 -16.08
N LEU A 33 4.16 3.64 -15.15
CA LEU A 33 5.04 2.52 -14.87
C LEU A 33 4.53 1.32 -15.66
N ASP A 34 5.33 0.86 -16.62
CA ASP A 34 4.97 -0.30 -17.45
C ASP A 34 5.07 -1.62 -16.69
N ARG A 35 5.81 -1.61 -15.57
CA ARG A 35 6.01 -2.78 -14.71
C ARG A 35 6.01 -2.35 -13.25
N ILE A 36 5.33 -3.14 -12.43
CA ILE A 36 5.35 -3.05 -10.97
C ILE A 36 5.82 -4.39 -10.44
N ASP A 37 6.84 -4.37 -9.59
CA ASP A 37 7.31 -5.56 -8.90
C ASP A 37 6.56 -5.72 -7.57
N LEU A 38 5.58 -6.61 -7.53
CA LEU A 38 4.77 -6.83 -6.33
C LEU A 38 5.62 -7.31 -5.14
N ASN A 39 6.77 -7.94 -5.35
CA ASN A 39 7.64 -8.36 -4.24
C ASN A 39 8.27 -7.17 -3.50
N ILE A 40 8.34 -5.99 -4.15
CA ILE A 40 8.83 -4.76 -3.53
C ILE A 40 7.70 -4.05 -2.76
N HIS A 41 6.46 -4.17 -3.26
CA HIS A 41 5.33 -3.37 -2.80
C HIS A 41 4.36 -4.11 -1.89
N VAL A 42 4.40 -5.44 -1.88
CA VAL A 42 3.53 -6.29 -1.07
C VAL A 42 4.41 -7.15 -0.19
N GLU A 43 4.32 -6.92 1.11
CA GLU A 43 4.99 -7.72 2.13
C GLU A 43 4.00 -8.69 2.75
N TRP A 44 4.39 -9.95 2.92
CA TRP A 44 3.61 -10.94 3.66
C TRP A 44 4.23 -11.15 5.04
N LYS A 45 3.40 -11.08 6.08
CA LYS A 45 3.80 -11.33 7.46
C LYS A 45 2.82 -12.30 8.10
N THR A 46 3.35 -13.37 8.68
CA THR A 46 2.57 -14.27 9.54
C THR A 46 2.84 -13.91 10.98
N VAL A 47 1.79 -13.57 11.71
CA VAL A 47 1.86 -13.26 13.15
C VAL A 47 1.80 -14.58 13.92
N PRO A 48 2.85 -14.92 14.70
CA PRO A 48 2.85 -16.12 15.53
C PRO A 48 1.82 -16.05 16.65
N GLU A 49 1.35 -17.20 17.13
CA GLU A 49 0.41 -17.33 18.27
C GLU A 49 0.94 -16.66 19.55
N SER A 50 2.26 -16.58 19.70
CA SER A 50 2.92 -15.96 20.86
C SER A 50 2.88 -14.43 20.84
N GLU A 51 2.49 -13.81 19.73
CA GLU A 51 2.47 -12.35 19.57
C GLU A 51 1.05 -11.80 19.60
N ASP A 52 0.89 -10.62 20.20
CA ASP A 52 -0.39 -9.90 20.20
C ASP A 52 -0.67 -9.37 18.79
N TYR A 53 -1.64 -9.98 18.11
CA TYR A 53 -2.01 -9.65 16.74
C TYR A 53 -2.44 -8.18 16.58
N ASP A 54 -3.24 -7.65 17.52
CA ASP A 54 -3.73 -6.27 17.43
C ASP A 54 -2.57 -5.28 17.58
N ARG A 55 -1.61 -5.58 18.45
CA ARG A 55 -0.39 -4.80 18.58
C ARG A 55 0.44 -4.83 17.30
N VAL A 56 0.66 -6.01 16.71
CA VAL A 56 1.43 -6.13 15.45
C VAL A 56 0.75 -5.37 14.30
N LEU A 57 -0.59 -5.39 14.24
CA LEU A 57 -1.35 -4.61 13.28
C LEU A 57 -1.13 -3.10 13.48
N GLN A 58 -1.21 -2.60 14.71
CA GLN A 58 -0.96 -1.17 15.00
C GLN A 58 0.47 -0.76 14.68
N ASP A 59 1.47 -1.54 15.10
CA ASP A 59 2.89 -1.28 14.81
C ASP A 59 3.14 -1.27 13.30
N THR A 60 2.48 -2.18 12.56
CA THR A 60 2.53 -2.21 11.09
C THR A 60 1.92 -0.95 10.49
N LEU A 61 0.75 -0.50 10.96
CA LEU A 61 0.11 0.73 10.49
C LEU A 61 1.01 1.96 10.72
N GLU A 62 1.57 2.11 11.92
CA GLU A 62 2.45 3.23 12.26
C GLU A 62 3.71 3.24 11.38
N LEU A 63 4.36 2.08 11.20
CA LEU A 63 5.50 1.95 10.31
C LEU A 63 5.13 2.31 8.87
N GLN A 64 4.01 1.79 8.36
CA GLN A 64 3.55 2.00 6.99
C GLN A 64 3.09 3.45 6.72
N VAL A 65 2.74 4.22 7.74
CA VAL A 65 2.44 5.65 7.60
C VAL A 65 3.70 6.52 7.67
N ASN A 66 4.72 6.09 8.42
CA ASN A 66 5.91 6.89 8.70
C ASN A 66 7.11 6.61 7.76
N THR A 67 7.13 5.49 7.04
CA THR A 67 8.22 5.28 6.05
C THR A 67 8.01 6.15 4.81
N ASN A 68 9.09 6.80 4.39
CA ASN A 68 9.12 7.57 3.16
C ASN A 68 9.18 6.65 1.93
N TYR A 69 8.53 7.09 0.84
CA TYR A 69 8.68 6.47 -0.46
C TYR A 69 10.04 6.81 -1.08
N THR A 70 10.68 5.83 -1.71
CA THR A 70 11.94 6.01 -2.45
C THR A 70 11.72 5.67 -3.92
N HIS A 71 12.65 6.10 -4.78
CA HIS A 71 12.61 5.82 -6.22
C HIS A 71 11.29 6.27 -6.87
N LEU A 72 10.87 7.50 -6.57
CA LEU A 72 9.53 8.01 -6.89
C LEU A 72 9.19 7.93 -8.39
N GLU A 73 10.19 8.04 -9.25
CA GLU A 73 10.02 8.02 -10.71
C GLU A 73 9.81 6.60 -11.26
N THR A 74 10.25 5.57 -10.53
CA THR A 74 10.26 4.18 -11.00
C THR A 74 9.40 3.25 -10.16
N ARG A 75 8.83 3.74 -9.05
CA ARG A 75 7.98 2.98 -8.15
C ARG A 75 6.68 3.71 -7.87
N PRO A 76 5.55 2.98 -7.80
CA PRO A 76 4.29 3.59 -7.43
C PRO A 76 4.32 4.04 -5.96
N GLN A 77 3.52 5.04 -5.65
CA GLN A 77 3.43 5.61 -4.31
C GLN A 77 2.35 4.92 -3.46
N TRP A 78 2.35 3.58 -3.51
CA TRP A 78 1.57 2.74 -2.63
C TRP A 78 2.39 1.53 -2.20
N ARG A 79 1.96 0.91 -1.10
CA ARG A 79 2.52 -0.32 -0.56
C ARG A 79 1.47 -1.03 0.27
N SER A 80 1.68 -2.33 0.47
CA SER A 80 0.80 -3.16 1.26
C SER A 80 1.56 -4.13 2.13
N VAL A 81 1.01 -4.39 3.31
CA VAL A 81 1.41 -5.51 4.16
C VAL A 81 0.18 -6.38 4.35
N ILE A 82 0.34 -7.67 4.07
CA ILE A 82 -0.68 -8.69 4.31
C ILE A 82 -0.27 -9.40 5.61
N LEU A 83 -1.08 -9.20 6.63
CA LEU A 83 -0.94 -9.84 7.93
C LEU A 83 -1.85 -11.05 7.98
N GLY A 84 -1.27 -12.23 8.16
CA GLY A 84 -2.00 -13.47 8.43
C GLY A 84 -1.78 -13.90 9.86
N SER A 85 -2.83 -14.37 10.52
CA SER A 85 -2.71 -15.00 11.84
C SER A 85 -2.35 -16.49 11.68
N ALA A 86 -1.49 -17.00 12.56
CA ALA A 86 -1.23 -18.44 12.65
C ALA A 86 -2.44 -19.22 13.22
N GLU A 87 -3.23 -18.60 14.10
CA GLU A 87 -4.34 -19.25 14.81
C GLU A 87 -5.65 -19.25 14.00
N SER A 88 -5.82 -18.27 13.12
CA SER A 88 -7.12 -17.97 12.50
C SER A 88 -7.02 -17.80 10.99
N LYS A 89 -8.09 -18.19 10.30
CA LYS A 89 -8.16 -18.20 8.83
C LYS A 89 -8.50 -16.84 8.21
N PHE A 90 -8.19 -15.75 8.89
CA PHE A 90 -8.39 -14.40 8.36
C PHE A 90 -7.05 -13.74 8.04
N ILE A 91 -7.12 -12.75 7.16
CA ILE A 91 -5.99 -11.87 6.85
C ILE A 91 -6.43 -10.42 6.98
N ASP A 92 -5.55 -9.57 7.48
CA ASP A 92 -5.69 -8.12 7.37
C ASP A 92 -4.77 -7.60 6.28
N ILE A 93 -5.33 -6.77 5.39
CA ILE A 93 -4.57 -6.12 4.34
C ILE A 93 -4.43 -4.65 4.72
N VAL A 94 -3.22 -4.27 5.13
CA VAL A 94 -2.85 -2.87 5.33
C VAL A 94 -2.42 -2.31 3.98
N PHE A 95 -3.18 -1.36 3.44
CA PHE A 95 -2.86 -0.68 2.18
C PHE A 95 -2.67 0.82 2.42
N VAL A 96 -1.51 1.34 2.06
CA VAL A 96 -1.18 2.76 2.20
C VAL A 96 -0.85 3.34 0.83
N VAL A 97 -1.48 4.45 0.51
CA VAL A 97 -1.24 5.22 -0.72
C VAL A 97 -0.91 6.67 -0.37
N LYS A 98 0.09 7.25 -1.03
CA LYS A 98 0.36 8.68 -0.90
C LYS A 98 -0.73 9.47 -1.61
N LYS A 99 -1.32 10.44 -0.92
CA LYS A 99 -2.34 11.34 -1.49
C LYS A 99 -1.73 12.07 -2.69
N LEU A 100 -2.30 11.81 -3.87
CA LEU A 100 -1.99 12.56 -5.09
C LEU A 100 -2.79 13.87 -5.00
N SER A 101 -2.12 14.99 -4.78
CA SER A 101 -2.80 16.29 -4.81
C SER A 101 -3.43 16.48 -6.20
N THR A 102 -4.76 16.58 -6.23
CA THR A 102 -5.64 16.68 -7.41
C THR A 102 -6.21 15.36 -7.97
N PHE A 103 -6.58 14.41 -7.11
CA PHE A 103 -7.88 13.74 -7.27
C PHE A 103 -8.54 13.72 -5.89
N ALA A 104 -9.54 14.58 -5.69
CA ALA A 104 -10.35 14.59 -4.48
C ALA A 104 -11.20 13.31 -4.46
N ILE A 105 -10.67 12.23 -3.91
CA ILE A 105 -11.52 11.27 -3.21
C ILE A 105 -11.85 11.96 -1.89
N ALA A 106 -13.13 12.21 -1.66
CA ALA A 106 -13.62 12.97 -0.52
C ALA A 106 -13.28 12.23 0.78
N GLY A 107 -12.21 12.66 1.45
CA GLY A 107 -11.82 12.12 2.74
C GLY A 107 -10.57 12.78 3.29
N SER A 108 -10.67 13.23 4.53
CA SER A 108 -9.66 13.95 5.29
C SER A 108 -8.40 13.12 5.53
N ASP A 109 -7.24 13.79 5.50
CA ASP A 109 -5.90 13.39 5.95
C ASP A 109 -5.59 11.88 6.11
N LYS A 110 -4.74 11.38 5.20
CA LYS A 110 -4.19 10.01 5.19
C LYS A 110 -5.28 8.92 5.30
N GLU A 111 -5.90 8.60 4.17
CA GLU A 111 -6.78 7.42 4.11
C GLU A 111 -5.94 6.15 4.20
N THR A 112 -5.95 5.55 5.39
CA THR A 112 -5.60 4.15 5.59
C THR A 112 -6.87 3.35 5.29
N VAL A 113 -6.87 2.60 4.20
CA VAL A 113 -7.96 1.67 3.90
C VAL A 113 -7.56 0.31 4.48
N ILE A 114 -8.20 -0.08 5.59
CA ILE A 114 -8.07 -1.43 6.14
C ILE A 114 -9.16 -2.27 5.47
N LEU A 115 -8.76 -3.19 4.59
CA LEU A 115 -9.67 -4.19 4.04
C LEU A 115 -9.63 -5.41 4.96
N LYS A 116 -10.72 -5.64 5.71
CA LYS A 116 -10.96 -6.87 6.47
C LYS A 116 -11.77 -7.83 5.60
N ASP A 117 -11.15 -8.94 5.20
CA ASP A 117 -11.88 -10.07 4.64
C ASP A 117 -12.26 -10.99 5.82
N ARG A 118 -13.56 -11.07 6.14
CA ARG A 118 -14.12 -11.85 7.25
C ARG A 118 -14.73 -13.16 6.76
#